data_AF-A0ABC9SWX7-F1
#
_entry.id   AF-A0ABC9SWX7-F1
#
_cell.length_a   1.000
_cell.length_b   1.000
_cell.length_c   1.000
_cell.angle_alpha   90.00
_cell.angle_beta   90.00
_cell.angle_gamma   90.00
#
_symmetry.space_group_name_H-M   'P 1'
#
loop_
_entity.id
_entity.type
_entity.pdbx_description
1 polymer ?
#
loop_
_entity_poly.entity_id
_entity_poly.type
_entity_poly.pdbx_seq_one_letter_code
_entity_poly.pdbx_strand_id
1 'polypeptide(L)'
;MKLVIKVLAVFAIILGGTAYYLNTKTEGVHAFVDNFFSNKEIQDYYAVVDKGEKKDGEYLYTFKGYTEDGNQQIIKRMVNRELHAGAFIKIYAKGMQGKGWAEITKESIPQKALQKIEKP
;
A
#
# COMPACT_ATOMS: atom_id res chain seq x y z
N MET A 1 -14.05 -28.66 -26.98
CA MET A 1 -14.54 -28.49 -25.59
C MET A 1 -13.57 -29.00 -24.52
N LYS A 2 -13.16 -30.28 -24.51
CA LYS A 2 -12.20 -30.81 -23.52
C LYS A 2 -10.84 -30.09 -23.49
N LEU A 3 -10.31 -29.70 -24.65
CA LEU A 3 -9.06 -28.94 -24.75
C LEU A 3 -9.19 -27.53 -24.15
N VAL A 4 -10.28 -26.82 -24.46
CA VAL A 4 -10.56 -25.48 -23.93
C VAL A 4 -10.68 -25.51 -22.40
N ILE A 5 -11.36 -26.50 -21.85
CA ILE A 5 -11.48 -26.67 -20.38
C ILE A 5 -10.11 -26.89 -19.73
N LYS A 6 -9.26 -27.74 -20.32
CA LYS A 6 -7.89 -27.96 -19.83
C LYS A 6 -7.05 -26.69 -19.86
N VAL A 7 -7.13 -25.92 -20.94
CA VAL A 7 -6.42 -24.63 -21.08
C VAL A 7 -6.89 -23.64 -20.01
N LEU A 8 -8.21 -23.48 -19.84
CA LEU A 8 -8.77 -22.59 -18.82
C LEU A 8 -8.35 -23.00 -17.39
N ALA A 9 -8.31 -24.30 -17.10
CA ALA A 9 -7.87 -24.80 -15.80
C ALA A 9 -6.41 -24.43 -15.52
N VAL A 10 -5.51 -24.58 -16.51
CA VAL A 10 -4.09 -24.18 -16.37
C VAL A 10 -3.97 -22.67 -16.15
N PHE A 11 -4.70 -21.86 -16.91
CA PHE A 11 -4.71 -20.41 -16.71
C PHE A 11 -5.21 -20.02 -15.32
N ALA A 12 -6.28 -20.65 -14.83
CA ALA A 12 -6.79 -20.37 -13.49
C ALA A 12 -5.76 -20.69 -12.39
N ILE A 13 -5.01 -21.79 -12.52
CA ILE A 13 -3.93 -22.15 -11.58
C ILE A 13 -2.82 -21.10 -11.61
N ILE A 14 -2.39 -20.67 -12.81
CA ILE A 14 -1.33 -19.66 -12.95
C ILE A 14 -1.76 -18.32 -12.36
N LEU A 15 -2.97 -17.84 -12.68
CA LEU A 15 -3.49 -16.58 -12.16
C LEU A 15 -3.71 -16.65 -10.65
N GLY A 16 -4.26 -17.76 -10.15
CA GLY A 16 -4.46 -17.99 -8.72
C GLY A 16 -3.14 -18.01 -7.95
N GLY A 17 -2.16 -18.77 -8.45
CA GLY A 17 -0.82 -18.83 -7.87
C GLY A 17 -0.12 -17.46 -7.87
N THR A 18 -0.25 -16.71 -8.96
CA THR A 18 0.30 -15.34 -9.06
C THR A 18 -0.36 -14.38 -8.07
N ALA A 19 -1.69 -14.40 -7.97
CA ALA A 19 -2.43 -13.55 -7.03
C ALA A 19 -2.10 -13.91 -5.57
N TYR A 20 -1.96 -15.20 -5.27
CA TYR A 20 -1.52 -15.68 -3.96
C TYR A 20 -0.11 -15.18 -3.63
N TYR A 21 0.83 -15.33 -4.57
CA TYR A 21 2.20 -14.86 -4.41
C TYR A 21 2.25 -13.35 -4.14
N LEU A 22 1.56 -12.55 -4.95
CA LEU A 22 1.53 -11.09 -4.77
C LEU A 22 0.98 -10.69 -3.39
N ASN A 23 -0.13 -11.27 -2.94
CA ASN A 23 -0.71 -10.93 -1.64
C ASN A 23 0.13 -11.38 -0.45
N THR A 24 0.83 -12.52 -0.56
CA THR A 24 1.61 -13.08 0.54
C THR A 24 3.02 -12.51 0.62
N LYS A 25 3.63 -12.14 -0.52
CA LYS A 25 5.05 -11.75 -0.61
C LYS A 25 5.30 -10.28 -0.94
N THR A 26 4.28 -9.52 -1.32
CA THR A 26 4.44 -8.11 -1.75
C THR A 26 3.37 -7.20 -1.13
N GLU A 27 3.23 -5.97 -1.63
CA GLU A 27 2.14 -5.06 -1.28
C GLU A 27 0.73 -5.53 -1.74
N GLY A 28 0.67 -6.59 -2.55
CA GLY A 28 -0.58 -7.26 -2.94
C GLY A 28 -1.12 -6.85 -4.32
N VAL A 29 -2.15 -7.57 -4.77
CA VAL A 29 -2.66 -7.46 -6.16
C VAL A 29 -3.17 -6.06 -6.47
N HIS A 30 -3.87 -5.41 -5.54
CA HIS A 30 -4.41 -4.06 -5.76
C HIS A 30 -3.30 -3.01 -5.89
N ALA A 31 -2.24 -3.12 -5.08
CA ALA A 31 -1.09 -2.23 -5.18
C ALA A 31 -0.34 -2.45 -6.50
N PHE A 32 -0.17 -3.72 -6.91
CA PHE A 32 0.39 -4.07 -8.22
C PHE A 32 -0.43 -3.49 -9.40
N VAL A 33 -1.76 -3.63 -9.36
CA VAL A 33 -2.67 -3.07 -10.37
C VAL A 33 -2.57 -1.54 -10.39
N ASP A 34 -2.59 -0.90 -9.23
CA ASP A 34 -2.47 0.55 -9.15
C ASP A 34 -1.14 1.05 -9.72
N ASN A 35 -0.05 0.32 -9.46
CA ASN A 35 1.27 0.64 -9.97
C ASN A 35 1.32 0.63 -11.51
N PHE A 36 0.87 -0.46 -12.14
CA PHE A 36 1.13 -0.73 -13.57
C PHE A 36 -0.06 -0.52 -14.51
N PHE A 37 -1.29 -0.69 -14.00
CA PHE A 37 -2.49 -0.78 -14.83
C PHE A 37 -3.54 0.29 -14.51
N SER A 38 -3.28 1.19 -13.56
CA SER A 38 -4.16 2.33 -13.28
C SER A 38 -3.63 3.65 -13.84
N ASN A 39 -4.54 4.56 -14.15
CA ASN A 39 -4.26 5.96 -14.50
C ASN A 39 -4.32 6.89 -13.27
N LYS A 40 -4.26 6.33 -12.05
CA LYS A 40 -4.23 7.13 -10.83
C LYS A 40 -2.97 7.99 -10.81
N GLU A 41 -3.11 9.23 -10.41
CA GLU A 41 -1.97 10.12 -10.22
C GLU A 41 -1.18 9.74 -8.96
N ILE A 42 0.10 10.12 -8.94
CA ILE A 42 0.92 10.03 -7.73
C ILE A 42 0.59 11.23 -6.86
N GLN A 43 0.25 10.98 -5.60
CA GLN A 43 -0.09 12.01 -4.63
C GLN A 43 0.65 11.81 -3.31
N ASP A 44 0.71 12.89 -2.55
CA ASP A 44 1.23 12.92 -1.19
C ASP A 44 0.13 12.55 -0.19
N TYR A 45 0.48 11.62 0.71
CA TYR A 45 -0.38 11.21 1.80
C TYR A 45 0.36 11.31 3.12
N TYR A 46 -0.38 11.66 4.17
CA TYR A 46 0.12 11.80 5.53
C TYR A 46 -0.56 10.75 6.40
N ALA A 47 0.24 10.06 7.22
CA ALA A 47 -0.26 9.01 8.10
C ALA A 47 0.53 8.99 9.42
N VAL A 48 0.05 8.17 10.35
CA VAL A 48 0.81 7.70 11.50
C VAL A 48 1.26 6.27 11.25
N VAL A 49 2.49 5.95 11.61
CA VAL A 49 3.04 4.60 11.51
C VAL A 49 2.37 3.71 12.56
N ASP A 50 1.74 2.63 12.12
CA ASP A 50 1.29 1.53 12.97
C ASP A 50 2.27 0.35 12.87
N LYS A 51 1.97 -0.78 13.51
CA LYS A 51 2.77 -2.00 13.47
C LYS A 51 2.87 -2.56 12.04
N GLY A 52 4.09 -2.82 11.58
CA GLY A 52 4.36 -3.53 10.34
C GLY A 52 4.17 -5.05 10.49
N GLU A 53 3.72 -5.70 9.42
CA GLU A 53 3.66 -7.16 9.31
C GLU A 53 4.98 -7.68 8.76
N LYS A 54 5.71 -8.50 9.52
CA LYS A 54 6.97 -9.08 9.06
C LYS A 54 6.72 -10.08 7.92
N LYS A 55 7.36 -9.86 6.77
CA LYS A 55 7.30 -10.72 5.57
C LYS A 55 8.69 -10.93 5.01
N ASP A 56 9.18 -12.17 5.06
CA ASP A 56 10.45 -12.61 4.45
C ASP A 56 11.66 -11.68 4.70
N GLY A 57 11.81 -11.18 5.94
CA GLY A 57 12.93 -10.30 6.31
C GLY A 57 12.68 -8.81 6.09
N GLU A 58 11.55 -8.44 5.49
CA GLU A 58 11.04 -7.08 5.39
C GLU A 58 9.77 -6.91 6.24
N TYR A 59 9.22 -5.70 6.23
CA TYR A 59 7.99 -5.33 6.93
C TYR A 59 7.00 -4.72 5.94
N LEU A 60 5.82 -5.33 5.83
CA LEU A 60 4.68 -4.76 5.11
C LEU A 60 3.95 -3.79 6.03
N TYR A 61 3.92 -2.52 5.66
CA TYR A 61 3.09 -1.52 6.31
C TYR A 61 1.82 -1.28 5.51
N THR A 62 0.70 -1.15 6.22
CA THR A 62 -0.58 -0.68 5.66
C THR A 62 -0.93 0.64 6.33
N PHE A 63 -0.78 1.73 5.60
CA PHE A 63 -1.03 3.08 6.07
C PHE A 63 -2.46 3.50 5.73
N LYS A 64 -3.17 4.03 6.72
CA LYS A 64 -4.39 4.84 6.53
C LYS A 64 -3.94 6.27 6.26
N GLY A 65 -3.63 6.59 5.00
CA GLY A 65 -3.10 7.88 4.59
C GLY A 65 -4.18 8.89 4.25
N TYR A 66 -3.89 10.17 4.44
CA TYR A 66 -4.77 11.28 4.10
C TYR A 66 -4.05 12.28 3.22
N THR A 67 -4.69 12.74 2.14
CA THR A 67 -4.17 13.85 1.33
C THR A 67 -4.18 15.15 2.12
N GLU A 68 -3.58 16.21 1.57
CA GLU A 68 -3.65 17.56 2.12
C GLU A 68 -5.09 18.01 2.44
N ASP A 69 -6.06 17.61 1.61
CA ASP A 69 -7.48 17.90 1.81
C ASP A 69 -8.19 16.98 2.82
N GLY A 70 -7.50 15.99 3.38
CA GLY A 70 -8.07 15.03 4.32
C GLY A 70 -8.81 13.86 3.65
N ASN A 71 -8.60 13.62 2.35
CA ASN A 71 -9.17 12.46 1.66
C ASN A 71 -8.37 11.20 1.98
N GLN A 72 -9.05 10.14 2.39
CA GLN A 72 -8.42 8.89 2.84
C GLN A 72 -8.01 7.99 1.66
N GLN A 73 -6.85 7.34 1.79
CA GLN A 73 -6.40 6.24 0.93
C GLN A 73 -5.67 5.19 1.77
N ILE A 74 -5.92 3.91 1.48
CA ILE A 74 -5.10 2.82 2.03
C ILE A 74 -3.87 2.66 1.15
N ILE A 75 -2.69 2.69 1.74
CA ILE A 75 -1.41 2.58 1.05
C ILE A 75 -0.62 1.44 1.66
N LYS A 76 -0.01 0.61 0.82
CA LYS A 76 0.83 -0.50 1.25
C LYS A 76 2.27 -0.28 0.79
N ARG A 77 3.22 -0.64 1.64
CA ARG A 77 4.65 -0.58 1.30
C ARG A 77 5.46 -1.62 2.05
N MET A 78 6.30 -2.34 1.32
CA MET A 78 7.39 -3.14 1.88
C MET A 78 8.56 -2.23 2.29
N VAL A 79 9.06 -2.41 3.50
CA VAL A 79 10.19 -1.67 4.06
C VAL A 79 11.19 -2.65 4.65
N ASN A 80 12.47 -2.49 4.31
CA ASN A 80 13.55 -3.38 4.74
C ASN A 80 14.02 -3.16 6.20
N ARG A 81 13.31 -2.31 6.95
CA ARG A 81 13.54 -2.04 8.36
C ARG A 81 12.22 -1.75 9.06
N GLU A 82 12.20 -1.93 10.36
CA GLU A 82 11.06 -1.54 11.18
C GLU A 82 11.03 -0.01 11.33
N LEU A 83 9.86 0.57 11.09
CA LEU A 83 9.55 1.98 11.31
C LEU A 83 9.11 2.21 12.75
N HIS A 84 9.34 3.42 13.27
CA HIS A 84 8.93 3.80 14.61
C HIS A 84 7.41 3.93 14.71
N ALA A 85 6.76 3.03 15.45
CA ALA A 85 5.33 3.13 15.71
C ALA A 85 4.98 4.47 16.38
N GLY A 86 3.92 5.12 15.90
CA GLY A 86 3.51 6.46 16.34
C GLY A 86 4.22 7.62 15.63
N ALA A 87 5.26 7.37 14.83
CA ALA A 87 5.87 8.42 14.01
C ALA A 87 4.90 8.91 12.92
N PHE A 88 4.96 10.20 12.60
CA PHE A 88 4.26 10.74 11.44
C PHE A 88 5.08 10.49 10.19
N ILE A 89 4.40 10.17 9.09
CA ILE A 89 5.04 9.79 7.84
C ILE A 89 4.34 10.46 6.66
N LYS A 90 5.14 10.96 5.72
CA LYS A 90 4.71 11.36 4.38
C LYS A 90 4.99 10.22 3.42
N ILE A 91 3.99 9.85 2.62
CA ILE A 91 4.06 8.73 1.68
C ILE A 91 3.66 9.24 0.30
N TYR A 92 4.54 9.05 -0.67
CA TYR A 92 4.24 9.25 -2.08
C TYR A 92 3.57 7.96 -2.58
N ALA A 93 2.34 8.02 -3.06
CA ALA A 93 1.62 6.82 -3.47
C ALA A 93 0.86 7.00 -4.78
N LYS A 94 0.80 5.92 -5.55
CA LYS A 94 -0.10 5.77 -6.70
C LYS A 94 -1.21 4.82 -6.27
N GLY A 95 -2.35 5.36 -5.86
CA GLY A 95 -3.42 4.58 -5.23
C GLY A 95 -2.90 3.80 -4.01
N MET A 96 -3.03 2.47 -4.03
CA MET A 96 -2.57 1.61 -2.94
C MET A 96 -1.05 1.36 -2.95
N GLN A 97 -0.35 1.62 -4.05
CA GLN A 97 1.09 1.40 -4.12
C GLN A 97 1.87 2.57 -3.51
N GLY A 98 2.53 2.34 -2.37
CA GLY A 98 3.55 3.25 -1.87
C GLY A 98 4.78 3.25 -2.79
N LYS A 99 5.22 4.45 -3.21
CA LYS A 99 6.39 4.67 -4.06
C LYS A 99 7.61 5.09 -3.25
N GLY A 100 7.41 5.89 -2.22
CA GLY A 100 8.46 6.37 -1.33
C GLY A 100 7.85 6.94 -0.05
N TRP A 101 8.67 7.13 0.96
CA TRP A 101 8.22 7.65 2.25
C TRP A 101 9.34 8.40 2.97
N ALA A 102 8.94 9.27 3.90
CA ALA A 102 9.83 9.94 4.84
C ALA A 102 9.11 10.14 6.17
N GLU A 103 9.79 9.86 7.29
CA GLU A 103 9.33 10.31 8.61
C GLU A 103 9.37 11.85 8.64
N ILE A 104 8.32 12.45 9.19
CA ILE A 104 8.14 13.90 9.27
C ILE A 104 7.68 14.30 10.67
N THR A 105 7.74 15.60 10.98
CA THR A 105 7.19 16.13 12.22
C THR A 105 5.70 16.46 12.06
N LYS A 106 4.99 16.56 13.20
CA LYS A 106 3.56 16.86 13.24
C LYS A 106 3.23 18.20 12.56
N GLU A 107 4.10 19.18 12.73
CA GLU A 107 3.95 20.55 12.20
C GLU A 107 4.02 20.59 10.68
N SER A 108 4.61 19.56 10.05
CA SER A 108 4.72 19.42 8.60
C SER A 108 3.46 18.81 7.97
N ILE A 109 2.47 18.41 8.77
CA ILE A 109 1.24 17.77 8.30
C ILE A 109 0.18 18.85 8.02
N PRO A 110 -0.44 18.86 6.84
CA PRO A 110 -1.55 19.76 6.56
C PRO A 110 -2.69 19.62 7.56
N GLN A 111 -3.28 20.74 7.95
CA GLN A 111 -4.24 20.80 9.06
C GLN A 111 -5.43 19.84 8.89
N LYS A 112 -5.99 19.73 7.66
CA LYS A 112 -7.11 18.82 7.40
C LYS A 112 -6.71 17.34 7.51
N ALA A 113 -5.51 16.98 7.04
CA ALA A 113 -4.96 15.64 7.19
C ALA A 113 -4.73 15.32 8.67
N LEU A 114 -4.12 16.24 9.41
CA LEU A 114 -3.84 16.07 10.84
C LEU A 114 -5.13 15.87 11.65
N GLN A 115 -6.18 16.65 11.36
CA GLN A 115 -7.49 16.48 12.00
C GLN A 115 -8.09 15.08 11.77
N LYS A 116 -7.85 14.47 10.59
CA LYS A 116 -8.31 13.11 10.29
C LYS A 116 -7.45 12.04 10.99
N ILE A 117 -6.15 12.28 11.12
CA ILE A 117 -5.23 11.37 11.82
C ILE A 117 -5.54 11.33 13.33
N GLU A 118 -5.81 12.50 13.94
CA GLU A 118 -6.05 12.61 15.39
C GLU A 118 -7.48 12.25 15.81
N LYS A 119 -8.43 12.22 14.87
CA LYS A 119 -9.83 11.80 15.09
C LYS A 119 -10.10 10.53 14.27
N PRO A 120 -9.52 9.38 14.66
CA PRO A 120 -9.49 8.16 13.85
C PRO A 120 -10.87 7.61 13.46
#